data_AF-A0A3B9XLI1-F1
#
_entry.id   AF-A0A3B9XLI1-F1
#
_cell.length_a   1.000
_cell.length_b   1.000
_cell.length_c   1.000
_cell.angle_alpha   90.00
_cell.angle_beta   90.00
_cell.angle_gamma   90.00
#
_symmetry.space_group_name_H-M   'P 1'
#
loop_
_entity.id
_entity.type
_entity.pdbx_description
1 polymer ?
#
loop_
_entity_poly.entity_id
_entity_poly.type
_entity_poly.pdbx_seq_one_letter_code
_entity_poly.pdbx_strand_id
1 'polypeptide(L)'
;MTEVTAPSNIALIKYMGKSQVSGNRPTNASLSFTLDHLVTKLKVEATKGEDCWSPLENSEFEVQLSEKGQKRFLDFLKILKNFF
;
A
#
# COMPACT_ATOMS: atom_id res chain seq x y z
N MET A 1 -10.39 7.49 14.53
CA MET A 1 -9.72 8.14 13.38
C MET A 1 -8.24 8.15 13.69
N THR A 2 -7.42 7.59 12.81
CA THR A 2 -5.97 7.48 12.97
C THR A 2 -5.29 8.04 11.75
N GLU A 3 -4.28 8.88 11.94
CA GLU A 3 -3.46 9.42 10.87
C GLU A 3 -2.05 8.84 10.96
N VAL A 4 -1.49 8.48 9.81
CA VAL A 4 -0.14 7.93 9.69
C VAL A 4 0.58 8.63 8.56
N THR A 5 1.85 8.95 8.77
CA THR A 5 2.74 9.50 7.73
C THR A 5 3.95 8.59 7.61
N ALA A 6 4.35 8.28 6.37
CA ALA A 6 5.54 7.48 6.10
C ALA A 6 6.37 8.09 4.96
N PRO A 7 7.71 8.09 5.05
CA PRO A 7 8.58 8.60 3.99
C PRO A 7 8.78 7.59 2.86
N SER A 8 9.05 8.11 1.67
CA SER A 8 9.59 7.34 0.56
C SER A 8 11.06 6.97 0.81
N ASN A 9 11.59 6.03 0.04
CA ASN A 9 13.01 5.69 0.07
C ASN A 9 13.55 5.48 -1.35
N ILE A 10 14.87 5.60 -1.52
CA ILE A 10 15.58 5.30 -2.76
C ILE A 10 16.64 4.23 -2.53
N ALA A 11 16.59 3.14 -3.29
CA ALA A 11 17.49 2.01 -3.11
C ALA A 11 18.93 2.32 -3.58
N LEU A 12 19.90 2.12 -2.69
CA LEU A 12 21.33 2.13 -2.97
C LEU A 12 21.81 0.75 -3.41
N ILE A 13 21.38 -0.31 -2.71
CA ILE A 13 21.46 -1.71 -3.16
C ILE A 13 20.05 -2.15 -3.56
N LYS A 14 19.89 -2.62 -4.80
CA LYS A 14 18.57 -2.79 -5.41
C LYS A 14 17.85 -4.03 -4.90
N TYR A 15 16.57 -3.85 -4.55
CA TYR A 15 15.62 -4.94 -4.43
C TYR A 15 15.05 -5.23 -5.83
N MET A 16 15.49 -6.31 -6.47
CA MET A 16 15.10 -6.67 -7.83
C MET A 16 14.94 -8.18 -7.95
N GLY A 17 13.69 -8.65 -7.82
CA GLY A 17 13.34 -10.07 -7.93
C GLY A 17 12.69 -10.63 -6.66
N LYS A 18 11.91 -11.68 -6.82
CA LYS A 18 11.25 -12.41 -5.73
C LYS A 18 11.58 -13.87 -5.83
N SER A 19 12.04 -14.45 -4.73
CA SER A 19 12.32 -15.89 -4.62
C SER A 19 11.03 -16.68 -4.47
N GLN A 20 10.04 -16.09 -3.81
CA GLN A 20 8.67 -16.61 -3.72
C GLN A 20 7.68 -15.49 -3.99
N VAL A 21 6.74 -15.75 -4.91
CA VAL A 21 5.67 -14.79 -5.23
C VAL A 21 4.73 -14.65 -4.03
N SER A 22 4.39 -15.76 -3.38
CA SER A 22 3.70 -15.77 -2.09
C SER A 22 4.64 -15.28 -0.99
N GLY A 23 4.16 -14.38 -0.13
CA GLY A 23 4.94 -13.83 0.98
C GLY A 23 5.94 -12.71 0.62
N ASN A 24 6.04 -12.33 -0.66
CA ASN A 24 6.85 -11.20 -1.12
C ASN A 24 8.34 -11.29 -0.70
N ARG A 25 8.89 -12.50 -0.63
CA ARG A 25 10.27 -12.73 -0.16
C ARG A 25 11.30 -12.35 -1.23
N PRO A 26 12.33 -11.55 -0.90
CA PRO A 26 13.30 -11.11 -1.87
C PRO A 26 14.28 -12.23 -2.29
N THR A 27 14.88 -12.08 -3.48
CA THR A 27 16.02 -12.88 -3.92
C THR A 27 17.32 -12.47 -3.25
N ASN A 28 17.43 -11.21 -2.84
CA ASN A 28 18.62 -10.62 -2.23
C ASN A 28 18.25 -9.54 -1.21
N ALA A 29 19.16 -9.28 -0.27
CA ALA A 29 19.04 -8.11 0.59
C ALA A 29 19.16 -6.81 -0.22
N SER A 30 18.53 -5.75 0.26
CA SER A 30 18.57 -4.40 -0.31
C SER A 30 18.87 -3.37 0.78
N LEU A 31 19.40 -2.23 0.36
CA LEU A 31 19.71 -1.09 1.23
C LEU A 31 19.18 0.17 0.56
N SER A 32 18.48 1.03 1.30
CA SER A 32 17.92 2.28 0.77
C SER A 32 18.20 3.46 1.69
N PHE A 33 18.14 4.64 1.10
CA PHE A 33 18.18 5.91 1.80
C PHE A 33 16.75 6.45 1.95
N THR A 34 16.38 6.82 3.16
CA THR A 34 15.05 7.41 3.45
C THR A 34 15.01 8.87 3.00
N LEU A 35 13.92 9.28 2.35
CA LEU A 35 13.70 10.63 1.86
C LEU A 35 12.68 11.33 2.76
N ASP A 36 13.15 11.91 3.86
CA ASP A 36 12.30 12.41 4.96
C ASP A 36 11.26 13.47 4.55
N HIS A 37 11.51 14.18 3.45
CA HIS A 37 10.62 15.23 2.94
C HIS A 37 9.59 14.73 1.91
N LEU A 38 9.73 13.50 1.41
CA LEU A 38 8.82 12.91 0.42
C LEU A 38 7.91 11.89 1.08
N VAL A 39 6.82 12.37 1.66
CA VAL A 39 5.95 11.57 2.51
C VAL A 39 4.60 11.25 1.88
N THR A 40 4.05 10.10 2.24
CA THR A 40 2.64 9.76 2.02
C THR A 40 1.91 9.85 3.36
N LYS A 41 0.76 10.51 3.37
CA LYS A 41 -0.13 10.61 4.52
C LYS A 41 -1.36 9.74 4.29
N LEU A 42 -1.75 8.97 5.30
CA LEU A 42 -2.94 8.14 5.29
C LEU A 42 -3.80 8.49 6.50
N LYS A 43 -5.10 8.62 6.27
CA LYS A 43 -6.11 8.75 7.31
C LYS A 43 -7.02 7.52 7.27
N VAL A 44 -7.20 6.88 8.42
CA VAL A 44 -7.99 5.66 8.56
C VAL A 44 -9.09 5.89 9.60
N GLU A 45 -10.31 5.59 9.22
CA GLU A 45 -11.48 5.64 10.10
C GLU A 45 -12.17 4.27 10.06
N ALA A 46 -12.53 3.76 11.24
CA ALA A 46 -13.31 2.54 11.32
C ALA A 46 -14.75 2.87 10.90
N THR A 47 -15.22 2.19 9.86
CA THR A 47 -16.60 2.31 9.37
C THR A 47 -17.37 1.02 9.69
N LYS A 48 -18.69 1.12 9.71
CA LYS A 48 -19.59 -0.05 9.77
C LYS A 48 -20.03 -0.37 8.35
N GLY A 49 -19.90 -1.63 7.93
CA GLY A 49 -20.31 -2.07 6.61
C GLY A 49 -19.43 -3.18 6.06
N GLU A 50 -19.74 -3.60 4.84
CA GLU A 50 -18.90 -4.52 4.07
C GLU A 50 -17.71 -3.77 3.46
N ASP A 51 -16.63 -4.51 3.18
CA ASP A 51 -15.47 -3.94 2.51
C ASP A 51 -15.82 -3.58 1.06
N CYS A 52 -15.72 -2.29 0.75
CA CYS A 52 -15.89 -1.78 -0.60
C CYS A 52 -14.69 -0.92 -1.00
N TRP A 53 -14.47 -0.82 -2.31
CA TRP A 53 -13.57 0.16 -2.88
C TRP A 53 -14.41 1.32 -3.42
N SER A 54 -14.03 2.54 -3.10
CA SER A 54 -14.59 3.75 -3.67
C SER A 54 -13.48 4.78 -3.88
N PRO A 55 -13.57 5.63 -4.92
CA PRO A 55 -12.68 6.77 -5.05
C PRO A 55 -12.87 7.74 -3.87
N LEU A 56 -11.83 8.48 -3.52
CA LEU A 56 -11.93 9.52 -2.51
C LEU A 56 -12.64 10.74 -3.10
N GLU A 57 -13.76 11.14 -2.49
CA GLU A 57 -14.50 12.33 -2.90
C GLU A 57 -13.64 13.60 -2.73
N ASN A 58 -13.72 14.51 -3.71
CA ASN A 58 -13.00 15.79 -3.72
C ASN A 58 -11.47 15.68 -3.66
N SER A 59 -10.90 14.55 -4.08
CA SER A 59 -9.46 14.42 -4.28
C SER A 59 -9.02 15.22 -5.51
N GLU A 60 -7.91 15.95 -5.41
CA GLU A 60 -7.25 16.60 -6.57
C GLU A 60 -6.77 15.56 -7.60
N PHE A 61 -6.60 14.32 -7.17
CA PHE A 61 -6.20 13.20 -8.02
C PHE A 61 -7.38 12.24 -8.17
N GLU A 62 -7.94 12.18 -9.38
CA GLU A 62 -8.97 11.20 -9.72
C GLU A 62 -8.32 9.82 -9.88
N VAL A 63 -8.62 8.89 -8.97
CA VAL A 63 -8.12 7.52 -9.00
C VAL A 63 -9.29 6.58 -9.25
N GLN A 64 -9.44 6.13 -10.49
CA GLN A 64 -10.39 5.10 -10.86
C GLN A 64 -9.67 3.78 -11.13
N LEU A 65 -9.90 2.78 -10.28
CA LEU A 65 -9.37 1.44 -10.50
C LEU A 65 -10.28 0.66 -11.45
N SER A 66 -9.67 -0.12 -12.36
CA SER A 66 -10.38 -1.16 -13.11
C SER A 66 -10.95 -2.22 -12.17
N GLU A 67 -11.95 -2.99 -12.61
CA GLU A 67 -12.54 -4.07 -11.81
C GLU A 67 -11.48 -5.05 -11.26
N LYS A 68 -10.49 -5.39 -12.10
CA LYS A 68 -9.34 -6.21 -11.70
C LYS A 68 -8.51 -5.53 -10.60
N GLY A 69 -8.33 -4.21 -10.68
CA GLY A 69 -7.63 -3.41 -9.68
C GLY A 69 -8.41 -3.34 -8.35
N GLN A 70 -9.72 -3.09 -8.42
CA GLN A 70 -10.61 -3.07 -7.25
C GLN A 70 -10.61 -4.43 -6.53
N LYS A 71 -10.77 -5.53 -7.30
CA LYS A 71 -10.68 -6.88 -6.75
C LYS A 71 -9.34 -7.13 -6.05
N ARG A 72 -8.22 -6.76 -6.70
CA ARG A 72 -6.89 -6.91 -6.10
C ARG A 72 -6.71 -6.09 -4.81
N PHE A 73 -7.29 -4.89 -4.75
CA PHE A 73 -7.28 -4.06 -3.54
C PHE A 73 -8.04 -4.74 -2.40
N LEU A 74 -9.27 -5.19 -2.65
CA LEU A 74 -10.12 -5.86 -1.66
C LEU A 74 -9.53 -7.21 -1.20
N ASP A 75 -8.98 -8.00 -2.13
CA ASP A 75 -8.28 -9.24 -1.80
C ASP A 75 -7.10 -8.96 -0.85
N PHE A 76 -6.35 -7.86 -1.08
CA PHE A 76 -5.24 -7.48 -0.22
C PHE A 76 -5.70 -6.97 1.15
N LEU A 77 -6.79 -6.18 1.20
CA LEU A 77 -7.38 -5.74 2.47
C LEU A 77 -7.81 -6.93 3.33
N LYS A 78 -8.40 -7.96 2.72
CA LYS A 78 -8.76 -9.21 3.41
C LYS A 78 -7.54 -9.92 3.98
N ILE A 79 -6.43 -9.94 3.25
CA ILE A 79 -5.16 -10.48 3.76
C ILE A 79 -4.71 -9.69 4.99
N LEU A 80 -4.69 -8.35 4.92
CA LEU A 80 -4.27 -7.51 6.06
C LEU A 80 -5.08 -7.80 7.33
N LYS A 81 -6.41 -7.89 7.22
CA LYS A 81 -7.31 -8.21 8.35
C LYS A 81 -7.14 -9.61 8.92
N ASN A 82 -6.59 -10.55 8.14
CA ASN A 82 -6.30 -11.90 8.63
C ASN A 82 -4.93 -11.98 9.32
N PHE A 83 -4.01 -11.09 8.98
CA PHE A 83 -2.65 -11.07 9.52
C PHE A 83 -2.47 -10.15 10.74
N PHE A 84 -3.31 -9.11 10.88
CA PHE A 84 -3.29 -8.12 11.97
C PHE A 84 -4.66 -8.03 12.65
#